data_AF-A0A550CCV2-F1
#
_entry.id   AF-A0A550CCV2-F1
#
_cell.length_a   1.000
_cell.length_b   1.000
_cell.length_c   1.000
_cell.angle_alpha   90.00
_cell.angle_beta   90.00
_cell.angle_gamma   90.00
#
_symmetry.space_group_name_H-M   'P 1'
#
loop_
_entity.id
_entity.type
_entity.pdbx_description
1 polymer ?
#
loop_
_entity_poly.entity_id
_entity_poly.type
_entity_poly.pdbx_seq_one_letter_code
_entity_poly.pdbx_strand_id
1 'polypeptide(L)'
;DPLVDITYLRVRPQSHHCLYPGATFSGTQKSGRNSYDVNVTIMDVDFDASFLCGYLSIRGLTDDWPELTTYFDAEIIGSRHGFLTRKWNASEQDDMMHWQRFPAFKGVKHELQKPSYTLPDRDRGAIFMRWKERFLVPDHRVQDINGASFAGFYYVCVDFNSSAHRPAAPMPDMPEDPMMPSSPRRRRESMGLGPRRRSSSRRATQAPSTTPPGTATMNGFYYHQNSEPYQQLSLSHVPQQGTSSFEFC
;
A
#
# COMPACT_ATOMS: atom_id res chain seq x y z
N ASP A 1 44.94 1.10 -30.55
CA ASP A 1 44.74 1.72 -29.24
C ASP A 1 43.38 1.24 -28.70
N PRO A 2 43.33 0.15 -27.90
CA PRO A 2 42.07 -0.44 -27.51
C PRO A 2 41.86 -0.32 -25.99
N LEU A 3 41.56 0.88 -25.53
CA LEU A 3 40.85 1.10 -24.27
C LEU A 3 39.86 2.22 -24.53
N VAL A 4 38.70 1.84 -25.08
CA VAL A 4 37.54 2.72 -25.03
C VAL A 4 37.21 2.87 -23.56
N ASP A 5 37.54 4.04 -23.01
CA ASP A 5 37.30 4.40 -21.63
C ASP A 5 35.78 4.53 -21.41
N ILE A 6 35.17 3.44 -20.97
CA ILE A 6 33.73 3.31 -20.75
C ILE A 6 33.29 4.00 -19.45
N THR A 7 34.21 4.63 -18.71
CA THR A 7 33.94 5.33 -17.44
C THR A 7 33.03 6.55 -17.61
N TYR A 8 32.67 6.91 -18.85
CA TYR A 8 31.72 7.97 -19.19
C TYR A 8 30.27 7.49 -19.40
N LEU A 9 29.99 6.19 -19.48
CA LEU A 9 28.62 5.65 -19.39
C LEU A 9 28.14 5.59 -17.93
N ARG A 10 28.45 6.64 -17.16
CA ARG A 10 27.93 6.87 -15.81
C ARG A 10 26.47 7.28 -15.91
N VAL A 11 25.59 6.31 -16.13
CA VAL A 11 24.16 6.48 -15.82
C VAL A 11 24.07 6.40 -14.30
N ARG A 12 24.11 7.55 -13.63
CA ARG A 12 23.70 7.60 -12.23
C ARG A 12 22.24 7.13 -12.18
N PRO A 13 21.88 6.13 -11.34
CA PRO A 13 20.48 5.78 -11.15
C PRO A 13 19.72 7.06 -10.82
N GLN A 14 18.71 7.42 -11.62
CA GLN A 14 17.89 8.57 -11.33
C GLN A 14 17.13 8.25 -10.04
N SER A 15 17.55 8.78 -8.91
CA SER A 15 16.83 8.63 -7.64
C SER A 15 15.65 9.60 -7.61
N HIS A 16 14.49 9.17 -7.14
CA HIS A 16 13.33 10.05 -6.92
C HIS A 16 12.94 10.04 -5.43
N HIS A 17 13.33 11.08 -4.71
CA HIS A 17 13.15 11.20 -3.25
C HIS A 17 13.67 9.97 -2.47
N CYS A 18 12.77 9.17 -1.88
CA CYS A 18 13.13 7.98 -1.10
C CYS A 18 13.26 6.69 -1.93
N LEU A 19 13.08 6.77 -3.25
CA LEU A 19 13.25 5.64 -4.17
C LEU A 19 14.63 5.70 -4.83
N TYR A 20 15.55 4.89 -4.32
CA TYR A 20 16.90 4.72 -4.83
C TYR A 20 17.44 3.33 -4.45
N PRO A 21 18.45 2.81 -5.16
CA PRO A 21 19.08 1.53 -4.80
C PRO A 21 19.65 1.57 -3.38
N GLY A 22 19.26 0.60 -2.55
CA GLY A 22 19.59 0.51 -1.13
C GLY A 22 18.59 1.18 -0.18
N ALA A 23 17.57 1.90 -0.68
CA ALA A 23 16.57 2.53 0.18
C ALA A 23 15.80 1.48 1.00
N THR A 24 15.68 1.70 2.30
CA THR A 24 14.98 0.81 3.23
C THR A 24 13.70 1.43 3.76
N PHE A 25 12.67 0.61 3.89
CA PHE A 25 11.37 0.99 4.41
C PHE A 25 10.92 -0.03 5.46
N SER A 26 10.29 0.44 6.53
CA SER A 26 9.77 -0.41 7.60
C SER A 26 8.34 -0.03 7.96
N GLY A 27 7.55 -1.01 8.38
CA GLY A 27 6.19 -0.80 8.81
C GLY A 27 5.44 -2.11 8.98
N THR A 28 4.17 -2.15 8.55
CA THR A 28 3.29 -3.30 8.84
C THR A 28 2.43 -3.71 7.65
N GLN A 29 2.12 -5.00 7.56
CA GLN A 29 1.02 -5.54 6.78
C GLN A 29 -0.12 -5.98 7.71
N LYS A 30 -1.35 -5.54 7.43
CA LYS A 30 -2.54 -5.84 8.23
C LYS A 30 -3.57 -6.63 7.45
N SER A 31 -4.03 -7.75 8.00
CA SER A 31 -5.14 -8.58 7.46
C SER A 31 -6.14 -8.83 8.58
N GLY A 32 -7.36 -8.31 8.45
CA GLY A 32 -8.38 -8.38 9.50
C GLY A 32 -7.88 -7.86 10.86
N ARG A 33 -7.68 -8.77 11.82
CA ARG A 33 -7.18 -8.47 13.17
C ARG A 33 -5.67 -8.66 13.33
N ASN A 34 -5.01 -9.26 12.34
CA ASN A 34 -3.60 -9.57 12.38
C ASN A 34 -2.78 -8.40 11.83
N SER A 35 -1.59 -8.22 12.38
CA SER A 35 -0.62 -7.20 11.97
C SER A 35 0.76 -7.84 12.02
N TYR A 36 1.50 -7.73 10.93
CA TYR A 36 2.82 -8.33 10.74
C TYR A 36 3.84 -7.24 10.47
N ASP A 37 5.01 -7.34 11.07
CA ASP A 37 6.10 -6.42 10.79
C ASP A 37 6.68 -6.72 9.41
N VAL A 38 6.90 -5.65 8.63
CA VAL A 38 7.40 -5.73 7.26
C VAL A 38 8.59 -4.79 7.08
N ASN A 39 9.65 -5.29 6.45
CA ASN A 39 10.79 -4.52 5.98
C ASN A 39 10.95 -4.69 4.47
N VAL A 40 11.18 -3.59 3.77
CA VAL A 40 11.43 -3.58 2.33
C VAL A 40 12.77 -2.93 2.04
N THR A 41 13.54 -3.54 1.15
CA THR A 41 14.78 -2.95 0.63
C THR A 41 14.66 -2.82 -0.89
N ILE A 42 14.82 -1.61 -1.41
CA ILE A 42 14.89 -1.36 -2.85
C ILE A 42 16.28 -1.78 -3.32
N MET A 43 16.34 -2.69 -4.27
CA MET A 43 17.61 -3.18 -4.83
C MET A 43 18.04 -2.36 -6.03
N ASP A 44 17.11 -2.05 -6.93
CA ASP A 44 17.36 -1.26 -8.12
C ASP A 44 16.11 -0.47 -8.55
N VAL A 45 16.31 0.63 -9.26
CA VAL A 45 15.24 1.46 -9.82
C VAL A 45 15.66 2.06 -11.17
N ASP A 46 14.80 1.87 -12.17
CA ASP A 46 14.95 2.44 -13.50
C ASP A 46 13.62 3.09 -13.92
N PHE A 47 13.55 4.41 -13.78
CA PHE A 47 12.34 5.18 -14.13
C PHE A 47 12.06 5.19 -15.64
N ASP A 48 13.09 5.12 -16.49
CA ASP A 48 12.95 5.12 -17.95
C ASP A 48 12.37 3.78 -18.44
N ALA A 49 12.81 2.67 -17.82
CA ALA A 49 12.21 1.35 -18.01
C ALA A 49 10.86 1.20 -17.28
N SER A 50 10.50 2.14 -16.40
CA SER A 50 9.34 2.06 -15.50
C SER A 50 9.38 0.81 -14.61
N PHE A 51 10.55 0.51 -14.07
CA PHE A 51 10.87 -0.71 -13.34
C PHE A 51 11.53 -0.39 -11.98
N LEU A 52 11.25 -1.24 -11.00
CA LEU A 52 11.94 -1.26 -9.71
C LEU A 52 11.96 -2.70 -9.21
N CYS A 53 12.95 -3.08 -8.40
CA CYS A 53 12.91 -4.37 -7.71
C CYS A 53 13.46 -4.27 -6.30
N GLY A 54 13.20 -5.31 -5.50
CA GLY A 54 13.61 -5.31 -4.11
C GLY A 54 13.32 -6.61 -3.37
N TYR A 55 13.58 -6.56 -2.07
CA TYR A 55 13.21 -7.61 -1.15
C TYR A 55 12.11 -7.12 -0.21
N LEU A 56 11.13 -7.98 0.07
CA LEU A 56 10.12 -7.80 1.10
C LEU A 56 10.33 -8.90 2.14
N SER A 57 10.62 -8.51 3.38
CA SER A 57 10.65 -9.40 4.53
C SER A 57 9.43 -9.17 5.42
N ILE A 58 8.73 -10.24 5.77
CA ILE A 58 7.57 -10.23 6.66
C ILE A 58 7.78 -11.20 7.82
N ARG A 59 7.45 -10.77 9.04
CA ARG A 59 7.67 -11.54 10.27
C ARG A 59 6.37 -12.02 10.90
N GLY A 60 6.41 -13.24 11.43
CA GLY A 60 5.31 -13.85 12.18
C GLY A 60 4.10 -14.22 11.32
N LEU A 61 4.26 -14.37 10.00
CA LEU A 61 3.16 -14.73 9.11
C LEU A 61 2.73 -16.20 9.32
N THR A 62 3.68 -17.09 9.61
CA THR A 62 3.45 -18.51 9.86
C THR A 62 4.28 -18.97 11.06
N ASP A 63 3.88 -20.07 11.70
CA ASP A 63 4.60 -20.63 12.86
C ASP A 63 5.90 -21.32 12.43
N ASP A 64 5.89 -21.99 11.28
CA ASP A 64 7.05 -22.75 10.76
C ASP A 64 8.14 -21.83 10.17
N TRP A 65 7.76 -20.63 9.72
CA TRP A 65 8.66 -19.66 9.11
C TRP A 65 8.53 -18.30 9.81
N PRO A 66 9.31 -18.06 10.87
CA PRO A 66 9.18 -16.86 11.69
C PRO A 66 9.47 -15.56 10.91
N GLU A 67 10.24 -15.65 9.83
CA GLU A 67 10.51 -14.57 8.89
C GLU A 67 10.55 -15.16 7.47
N LEU A 68 9.79 -14.54 6.56
CA LEU A 68 9.77 -14.88 5.14
C LEU A 68 10.29 -13.70 4.36
N THR A 69 11.25 -13.93 3.47
CA THR A 69 11.76 -12.90 2.55
C THR A 69 11.53 -13.31 1.11
N THR A 70 10.90 -12.45 0.34
CA THR A 70 10.66 -12.63 -1.09
C THR A 70 11.37 -11.57 -1.90
N TYR A 71 11.81 -11.95 -3.10
CA TYR A 71 12.19 -10.99 -4.15
C TYR A 71 10.94 -10.55 -4.90
N PHE A 72 10.83 -9.26 -5.23
CA PHE A 72 9.75 -8.74 -6.06
C PHE A 72 10.26 -7.87 -7.21
N ASP A 73 9.52 -7.95 -8.32
CA ASP A 73 9.58 -6.98 -9.42
C ASP A 73 8.45 -5.96 -9.25
N ALA A 74 8.67 -4.72 -9.68
CA ALA A 74 7.67 -3.67 -9.65
C ALA A 74 7.53 -3.00 -11.02
N GLU A 75 6.27 -2.78 -11.41
CA GLU A 75 5.93 -1.91 -12.53
C GLU A 75 5.59 -0.52 -12.00
N ILE A 76 6.27 0.51 -12.48
CA ILE A 76 5.94 1.91 -12.19
C ILE A 76 4.83 2.35 -13.15
N ILE A 77 3.73 2.86 -12.60
CA ILE A 77 2.58 3.31 -13.39
C ILE A 77 2.86 4.70 -13.97
N GLY A 78 2.62 4.84 -15.26
CA GLY A 78 2.92 6.06 -16.02
C GLY A 78 2.53 5.91 -17.49
N SER A 79 3.41 6.37 -18.36
CA SER A 79 3.22 6.31 -19.82
C SER A 79 3.31 4.88 -20.37
N ARG A 80 4.20 4.04 -19.83
CA ARG A 80 4.42 2.64 -20.25
C ARG A 80 3.41 1.66 -19.67
N HIS A 81 3.21 1.72 -18.36
CA HIS A 81 2.27 0.87 -17.64
C HIS A 81 1.09 1.69 -17.15
N GLY A 82 -0.11 1.42 -17.66
CA GLY A 82 -1.32 2.10 -17.21
C GLY A 82 -1.91 1.51 -15.91
N PHE A 83 -2.98 2.13 -15.42
CA PHE A 83 -3.68 1.68 -14.22
C PHE A 83 -4.46 0.36 -14.41
N LEU A 84 -4.73 -0.06 -15.65
CA LEU A 84 -5.29 -1.39 -15.94
C LEU A 84 -4.21 -2.48 -15.94
N THR A 85 -4.34 -3.47 -15.07
CA THR A 85 -3.34 -4.53 -14.88
C THR A 85 -3.36 -5.54 -16.02
N ARG A 86 -4.54 -6.04 -16.41
CA ARG A 86 -4.72 -7.04 -17.51
C ARG A 86 -3.94 -8.35 -17.38
N LYS A 87 -3.50 -8.67 -16.17
CA LYS A 87 -2.80 -9.91 -15.79
C LYS A 87 -3.03 -10.18 -14.31
N TRP A 88 -2.48 -11.28 -13.80
CA TRP A 88 -2.57 -11.66 -12.39
C TRP A 88 -4.02 -11.72 -11.87
N ASN A 89 -4.93 -12.12 -12.75
CA ASN A 89 -6.36 -12.28 -12.49
C ASN A 89 -7.11 -11.00 -12.05
N ALA A 90 -6.49 -9.82 -12.13
CA ALA A 90 -7.15 -8.55 -11.82
C ALA A 90 -8.01 -8.06 -12.99
N SER A 91 -9.30 -7.86 -12.73
CA SER A 91 -10.22 -7.20 -13.65
C SER A 91 -10.11 -5.68 -13.60
N GLU A 92 -10.65 -4.97 -14.59
CA GLU A 92 -10.74 -3.49 -14.55
C GLU A 92 -11.50 -2.99 -13.31
N GLN A 93 -12.53 -3.72 -12.88
CA GLN A 93 -13.28 -3.37 -11.68
C GLN A 93 -12.40 -3.52 -10.42
N ASP A 94 -11.60 -4.60 -10.34
CA ASP A 94 -10.64 -4.79 -9.25
C ASP A 94 -9.62 -3.66 -9.21
N ASP A 95 -9.00 -3.34 -10.36
CA ASP A 95 -8.04 -2.25 -10.49
C ASP A 95 -8.65 -0.95 -9.94
N MET A 96 -9.84 -0.57 -10.43
CA MET A 96 -10.47 0.69 -10.02
C MET A 96 -10.85 0.72 -8.54
N MET A 97 -11.28 -0.40 -7.96
CA MET A 97 -11.60 -0.48 -6.53
C MET A 97 -10.35 -0.36 -5.65
N HIS A 98 -9.21 -0.91 -6.07
CA HIS A 98 -7.97 -0.80 -5.32
C HIS A 98 -7.35 0.59 -5.46
N TRP A 99 -7.23 1.11 -6.68
CA TRP A 99 -6.61 2.41 -6.91
C TRP A 99 -7.37 3.56 -6.22
N GLN A 100 -8.71 3.49 -6.15
CA GLN A 100 -9.52 4.49 -5.44
C GLN A 100 -9.28 4.60 -3.94
N ARG A 101 -8.60 3.62 -3.34
CA ARG A 101 -8.23 3.67 -1.91
C ARG A 101 -7.06 4.61 -1.63
N PHE A 102 -6.26 4.96 -2.62
CA PHE A 102 -5.18 5.92 -2.46
C PHE A 102 -5.72 7.34 -2.62
N PRO A 103 -5.54 8.24 -1.62
CA PRO A 103 -5.96 9.64 -1.75
C PRO A 103 -5.37 10.32 -2.99
N ALA A 104 -4.09 10.08 -3.28
CA ALA A 104 -3.40 10.60 -4.45
C ALA A 104 -4.06 10.19 -5.79
N PHE A 105 -4.70 9.01 -5.86
CA PHE A 105 -5.36 8.56 -7.09
C PHE A 105 -6.55 9.44 -7.48
N LYS A 106 -7.24 10.02 -6.48
CA LYS A 106 -8.35 10.95 -6.73
C LYS A 106 -7.89 12.18 -7.52
N GLY A 107 -6.66 12.63 -7.27
CA GLY A 107 -6.04 13.75 -7.97
C GLY A 107 -5.76 13.47 -9.44
N VAL A 108 -5.46 12.22 -9.82
CA VAL A 108 -5.04 11.87 -11.20
C VAL A 108 -6.12 11.21 -12.04
N LYS A 109 -7.23 10.76 -11.43
CA LYS A 109 -8.28 9.97 -12.10
C LYS A 109 -8.86 10.63 -13.36
N HIS A 110 -8.93 11.96 -13.38
CA HIS A 110 -9.48 12.72 -14.51
C HIS A 110 -8.50 12.89 -15.68
N GLU A 111 -7.21 12.61 -15.47
CA GLU A 111 -6.15 12.72 -16.48
C GLU A 111 -5.87 11.40 -17.21
N LEU A 112 -6.51 10.29 -16.79
CA LEU A 112 -6.20 8.95 -17.27
C LEU A 112 -6.52 8.79 -18.76
N GLN A 113 -5.53 8.33 -19.52
CA GLN A 113 -5.66 8.17 -20.97
C GLN A 113 -6.04 6.74 -21.36
N LYS A 114 -7.14 6.61 -22.10
CA LYS A 114 -7.59 5.34 -22.68
C LYS A 114 -6.62 4.84 -23.77
N PRO A 115 -6.54 3.52 -24.02
CA PRO A 115 -7.38 2.46 -23.47
C PRO A 115 -6.87 1.84 -22.16
N SER A 116 -5.62 2.10 -21.77
CA SER A 116 -4.96 1.45 -20.62
C SER A 116 -5.01 2.24 -19.32
N TYR A 117 -5.63 3.43 -19.35
CA TYR A 117 -5.55 4.42 -18.28
C TYR A 117 -4.09 4.73 -17.96
N THR A 118 -3.31 5.12 -18.97
CA THR A 118 -1.94 5.62 -18.77
C THR A 118 -1.97 7.03 -18.20
N LEU A 119 -0.85 7.43 -17.59
CA LEU A 119 -0.67 8.74 -17.01
C LEU A 119 0.54 9.42 -17.70
N PRO A 120 0.42 10.68 -18.16
CA PRO A 120 1.56 11.39 -18.74
C PRO A 120 2.67 11.62 -17.71
N ASP A 121 3.93 11.51 -18.14
CA ASP A 121 5.09 11.69 -17.26
C ASP A 121 5.20 13.16 -16.80
N ARG A 122 4.75 13.41 -15.57
CA ARG A 122 4.84 14.70 -14.87
C ARG A 122 4.93 14.43 -13.38
N ASP A 123 5.70 15.27 -12.68
CA ASP A 123 5.74 15.23 -11.22
C ASP A 123 4.37 15.64 -10.64
N ARG A 124 3.83 14.77 -9.79
CA ARG A 124 2.55 14.95 -9.08
C ARG A 124 2.71 14.71 -7.57
N GLY A 125 3.95 14.55 -7.10
CA GLY A 125 4.26 14.19 -5.72
C GLY A 125 3.68 12.86 -5.26
N ALA A 126 3.33 11.97 -6.20
CA ALA A 126 2.99 10.58 -5.90
C ALA A 126 3.45 9.65 -7.03
N ILE A 127 3.94 8.47 -6.66
CA ILE A 127 4.29 7.39 -7.58
C ILE A 127 3.41 6.18 -7.29
N PHE A 128 2.76 5.66 -8.31
CA PHE A 128 1.97 4.43 -8.23
C PHE A 128 2.77 3.28 -8.82
N MET A 129 2.64 2.09 -8.22
CA MET A 129 3.34 0.88 -8.66
C MET A 129 2.48 -0.37 -8.48
N ARG A 130 2.82 -1.43 -9.20
CA ARG A 130 2.38 -2.79 -8.87
C ARG A 130 3.57 -3.66 -8.53
N TRP A 131 3.58 -4.26 -7.34
CA TRP A 131 4.68 -5.14 -6.90
C TRP A 131 4.27 -6.60 -6.98
N LYS A 132 5.06 -7.41 -7.68
CA LYS A 132 4.85 -8.85 -7.83
C LYS A 132 6.02 -9.61 -7.23
N GLU A 133 5.78 -10.24 -6.09
CA GLU A 133 6.69 -11.21 -5.50
C GLU A 133 6.89 -12.39 -6.47
N ARG A 134 8.13 -12.86 -6.59
CA ARG A 134 8.54 -13.88 -7.58
C ARG A 134 8.92 -15.18 -6.90
N PHE A 135 9.81 -15.12 -5.90
CA PHE A 135 10.34 -16.30 -5.22
C PHE A 135 10.85 -15.93 -3.83
N LEU A 136 10.96 -16.94 -2.97
CA LEU A 136 11.57 -16.84 -1.64
C LEU A 136 13.10 -16.78 -1.72
N VAL A 137 13.69 -16.12 -0.74
CA VAL A 137 15.14 -16.05 -0.51
C VAL A 137 15.42 -16.59 0.89
N PRO A 138 16.46 -17.42 1.07
CA PRO A 138 17.48 -17.80 0.09
C PRO A 138 17.06 -18.92 -0.88
N ASP A 139 16.03 -19.69 -0.57
CA ASP A 139 15.63 -20.85 -1.38
C ASP A 139 14.47 -20.52 -2.34
N HIS A 140 14.81 -20.23 -3.59
CA HIS A 140 13.86 -19.89 -4.66
C HIS A 140 13.00 -21.09 -5.13
N ARG A 141 13.29 -22.31 -4.67
CA ARG A 141 12.57 -23.53 -5.08
C ARG A 141 11.32 -23.77 -4.24
N VAL A 142 11.23 -23.15 -3.06
CA VAL A 142 10.06 -23.23 -2.20
C VAL A 142 8.92 -22.41 -2.82
N GLN A 143 7.82 -23.08 -3.15
CA GLN A 143 6.62 -22.44 -3.71
C GLN A 143 5.41 -22.53 -2.78
N ASP A 144 5.30 -23.64 -2.04
CA ASP A 144 4.21 -23.88 -1.11
C ASP A 144 4.66 -23.59 0.32
N ILE A 145 3.98 -22.64 0.97
CA ILE A 145 4.19 -22.28 2.38
C ILE A 145 2.88 -22.57 3.09
N ASN A 146 2.93 -23.39 4.14
CA ASN A 146 1.73 -23.67 4.92
C ASN A 146 1.22 -22.37 5.59
N GLY A 147 -0.04 -22.02 5.34
CA GLY A 147 -0.66 -20.82 5.89
C GLY A 147 -0.29 -19.49 5.21
N ALA A 148 0.51 -19.49 4.14
CA ALA A 148 0.89 -18.26 3.44
C ALA A 148 0.98 -18.45 1.91
N SER A 149 0.88 -17.36 1.15
CA SER A 149 1.09 -17.36 -0.30
C SER A 149 1.52 -15.98 -0.79
N PHE A 150 2.41 -15.96 -1.79
CA PHE A 150 2.86 -14.77 -2.52
C PHE A 150 2.38 -14.78 -3.99
N ALA A 151 1.33 -15.56 -4.29
CA ALA A 151 0.81 -15.70 -5.65
C ALA A 151 0.20 -14.41 -6.21
N GLY A 152 -0.33 -13.55 -5.34
CA GLY A 152 -0.89 -12.25 -5.67
C GLY A 152 0.14 -11.17 -5.99
N PHE A 153 -0.30 -9.92 -5.93
CA PHE A 153 0.53 -8.74 -6.12
C PHE A 153 0.01 -7.58 -5.25
N TYR A 154 0.79 -6.53 -5.09
CA TYR A 154 0.40 -5.33 -4.36
C TYR A 154 0.12 -4.18 -5.33
N TYR A 155 -0.97 -3.47 -5.10
CA TYR A 155 -1.11 -2.09 -5.55
C TYR A 155 -0.36 -1.20 -4.56
N VAL A 156 0.51 -0.31 -5.03
CA VAL A 156 1.36 0.50 -4.16
C VAL A 156 1.30 1.97 -4.59
N CYS A 157 1.31 2.87 -3.62
CA CYS A 157 1.41 4.31 -3.79
C CYS A 157 2.44 4.87 -2.81
N VAL A 158 3.44 5.56 -3.33
CA VAL A 158 4.35 6.39 -2.55
C VAL A 158 3.88 7.82 -2.68
N ASP A 159 3.41 8.40 -1.58
CA ASP A 159 2.94 9.78 -1.51
C ASP A 159 4.01 10.64 -0.84
N PHE A 160 4.55 11.59 -1.59
CA PHE A 160 5.56 12.56 -1.14
C PHE A 160 4.92 13.82 -0.54
N ASN A 161 3.61 14.01 -0.73
CA ASN A 161 2.85 15.19 -0.33
C ASN A 161 1.96 14.95 0.91
N SER A 162 2.20 13.89 1.68
CA SER A 162 1.35 13.44 2.81
C SER A 162 1.00 14.54 3.84
N SER A 163 1.79 15.62 3.92
CA SER A 163 1.52 16.80 4.77
C SER A 163 0.48 17.81 4.24
N ALA A 164 -0.03 17.67 3.02
CA ALA A 164 -0.96 18.66 2.42
C ALA A 164 -2.45 18.42 2.71
N HIS A 165 -2.83 17.26 3.26
CA HIS A 165 -4.22 16.96 3.64
C HIS A 165 -4.44 17.12 5.14
N ARG A 166 -4.61 18.36 5.58
CA ARG A 166 -5.30 18.67 6.84
C ARG A 166 -6.68 17.98 6.79
N PRO A 167 -7.08 17.15 7.75
CA PRO A 167 -8.47 16.69 7.80
C PRO A 167 -9.35 17.93 7.96
N ALA A 168 -10.32 18.10 7.05
CA ALA A 168 -11.35 19.10 7.20
C ALA A 168 -11.96 18.93 8.60
N ALA A 169 -12.03 20.03 9.36
CA ALA A 169 -12.63 20.02 10.69
C ALA A 169 -14.03 19.38 10.62
N PRO A 170 -14.45 18.61 11.64
CA PRO A 170 -15.81 18.08 11.67
C PRO A 170 -16.79 19.25 11.58
N MET A 171 -17.63 19.26 10.55
CA MET A 171 -18.75 20.20 10.44
C MET A 171 -19.66 19.98 11.66
N PRO A 172 -20.16 21.05 12.31
CA PRO A 172 -21.07 20.90 13.44
C PRO A 172 -22.41 20.31 12.97
N ASP A 173 -22.90 19.31 13.70
CA ASP A 173 -24.23 18.70 13.52
C ASP A 173 -25.32 19.79 13.57
N MET A 174 -26.15 19.84 12.54
CA MET A 174 -27.36 20.65 12.52
C MET A 174 -28.45 19.99 13.40
N PRO A 175 -29.21 20.75 14.20
CA PRO A 175 -30.26 20.19 15.03
C PRO A 175 -31.51 19.86 14.20
N GLU A 176 -32.05 18.65 14.38
CA GLU A 176 -33.39 18.28 13.90
C GLU A 176 -34.46 18.89 14.82
N ASP A 177 -35.39 19.67 14.27
CA ASP A 177 -36.60 20.17 14.94
C ASP A 177 -37.87 19.42 14.43
N PRO A 178 -39.00 19.42 15.18
CA PRO A 178 -39.88 18.25 15.33
C PRO A 178 -41.35 18.43 14.86
N MET A 179 -42.13 17.34 15.00
CA MET A 179 -43.61 17.18 14.99
C MET A 179 -44.31 16.90 13.64
N MET A 180 -45.40 16.11 13.46
CA MET A 180 -46.29 15.17 14.20
C MET A 180 -47.29 14.57 13.11
N PRO A 181 -48.48 13.98 13.40
CA PRO A 181 -48.75 12.54 13.61
C PRO A 181 -49.82 11.93 12.66
N SER A 182 -50.04 10.60 12.71
CA SER A 182 -51.40 10.01 12.52
C SER A 182 -51.56 8.51 12.86
N SER A 183 -52.41 8.27 13.87
CA SER A 183 -53.54 7.30 13.92
C SER A 183 -53.35 5.77 14.13
N PRO A 184 -54.33 5.08 14.76
CA PRO A 184 -54.07 4.19 15.89
C PRO A 184 -54.36 2.70 15.61
N ARG A 185 -53.67 1.78 16.31
CA ARG A 185 -54.16 0.39 16.48
C ARG A 185 -53.85 -0.20 17.86
N ARG A 186 -54.94 -0.38 18.60
CA ARG A 186 -55.32 -1.44 19.57
C ARG A 186 -54.29 -2.05 20.52
N ARG A 187 -54.56 -1.73 21.80
CA ARG A 187 -54.17 -2.30 23.09
C ARG A 187 -54.20 -3.85 23.18
N ARG A 188 -53.16 -4.43 23.79
CA ARG A 188 -53.26 -5.62 24.65
C ARG A 188 -52.17 -5.57 25.72
N GLU A 189 -52.57 -5.67 26.97
CA GLU A 189 -51.74 -5.62 28.18
C GLU A 189 -51.14 -7.01 28.52
N SER A 190 -49.92 -7.03 29.07
CA SER A 190 -49.55 -7.89 30.22
C SER A 190 -48.14 -7.59 30.76
N MET A 191 -48.12 -6.97 31.94
CA MET A 191 -47.24 -7.14 33.13
C MET A 191 -45.98 -8.03 33.03
N GLY A 192 -44.84 -7.55 33.56
CA GLY A 192 -43.77 -8.44 34.04
C GLY A 192 -42.34 -7.87 34.13
N LEU A 193 -41.91 -7.59 35.38
CA LEU A 193 -40.63 -7.04 35.87
C LEU A 193 -39.31 -7.74 35.44
N GLY A 194 -38.19 -7.00 35.34
CA GLY A 194 -36.82 -7.57 35.41
C GLY A 194 -35.66 -6.64 34.94
N PRO A 195 -34.50 -6.54 35.64
CA PRO A 195 -33.62 -5.35 35.61
C PRO A 195 -32.50 -5.33 34.53
N ARG A 196 -32.17 -4.11 34.09
CA ARG A 196 -31.07 -3.73 33.19
C ARG A 196 -29.69 -4.11 33.76
N ARG A 197 -28.94 -4.93 33.03
CA ARG A 197 -27.47 -5.08 33.18
C ARG A 197 -26.76 -4.06 32.30
N ARG A 198 -26.00 -3.16 32.93
CA ARG A 198 -25.05 -2.22 32.31
C ARG A 198 -23.73 -2.97 32.08
N SER A 199 -23.33 -3.24 30.84
CA SER A 199 -21.97 -3.65 30.51
C SER A 199 -21.22 -2.46 29.91
N SER A 200 -20.16 -2.05 30.61
CA SER A 200 -19.21 -1.02 30.20
C SER A 200 -18.30 -1.57 29.10
N SER A 201 -18.52 -1.17 27.84
CA SER A 201 -17.52 -1.34 26.79
C SER A 201 -16.41 -0.31 27.00
N ARG A 202 -15.24 -0.79 27.44
CA ARG A 202 -14.01 -0.01 27.46
C ARG A 202 -13.65 0.30 26.01
N ARG A 203 -13.75 1.58 25.64
CA ARG A 203 -13.33 2.12 24.35
C ARG A 203 -11.80 2.09 24.31
N ALA A 204 -11.24 1.11 23.62
CA ALA A 204 -9.81 1.09 23.32
C ALA A 204 -9.51 2.28 22.41
N THR A 205 -8.82 3.28 22.94
CA THR A 205 -8.27 4.40 22.18
C THR A 205 -7.16 3.85 21.28
N GLN A 206 -7.44 3.76 19.98
CA GLN A 206 -6.40 3.55 18.97
C GLN A 206 -5.44 4.74 19.03
N ALA A 207 -4.16 4.47 19.24
CA ALA A 207 -3.12 5.48 19.14
C ALA A 207 -3.01 5.92 17.65
N PRO A 208 -2.97 7.22 17.36
CA PRO A 208 -2.72 7.68 16.00
C PRO A 208 -1.26 7.38 15.63
N SER A 209 -1.06 6.85 14.43
CA SER A 209 0.25 6.70 13.80
C SER A 209 0.90 8.07 13.60
N THR A 210 1.82 8.44 14.49
CA THR A 210 2.60 9.68 14.39
C THR A 210 3.73 9.51 13.37
N THR A 211 3.40 9.58 12.08
CA THR A 211 4.41 9.84 11.04
C THR A 211 4.81 11.31 11.10
N PRO A 212 6.11 11.65 11.24
CA PRO A 212 6.55 13.04 11.24
C PRO A 212 6.22 13.72 9.90
N PRO A 213 5.71 14.97 9.91
CA PRO A 213 5.33 15.69 8.71
C PRO A 213 6.54 15.86 7.77
N GLY A 214 6.34 15.55 6.50
CA GLY A 214 7.37 15.63 5.45
C GLY A 214 8.08 14.31 5.11
N THR A 215 7.78 13.21 5.81
CA THR A 215 8.30 11.89 5.44
C THR A 215 7.42 11.26 4.36
N ALA A 216 8.02 10.84 3.25
CA ALA A 216 7.32 10.09 2.22
C ALA A 216 6.66 8.84 2.81
N THR A 217 5.37 8.65 2.52
CA THR A 217 4.62 7.48 3.01
C THR A 217 4.38 6.51 1.87
N MET A 218 4.68 5.23 2.10
CA MET A 218 4.43 4.17 1.14
C MET A 218 3.30 3.30 1.65
N ASN A 219 2.20 3.26 0.91
CA ASN A 219 1.04 2.45 1.25
C ASN A 219 0.75 1.48 0.11
N GLY A 220 0.18 0.33 0.45
CA GLY A 220 -0.24 -0.63 -0.55
C GLY A 220 -1.39 -1.51 -0.08
N PHE A 221 -1.96 -2.25 -1.02
CA PHE A 221 -3.00 -3.24 -0.78
C PHE A 221 -2.66 -4.51 -1.54
N TYR A 222 -2.56 -5.63 -0.83
CA TYR A 222 -2.39 -6.93 -1.44
C TYR A 222 -3.68 -7.35 -2.16
N TYR A 223 -3.52 -7.95 -3.33
CA TYR A 223 -4.59 -8.52 -4.12
C TYR A 223 -4.25 -9.94 -4.54
N HIS A 224 -5.19 -10.83 -4.27
CA HIS A 224 -5.26 -12.16 -4.83
C HIS A 224 -6.73 -12.61 -4.78
N GLN A 225 -7.24 -13.21 -5.86
CA GLN A 225 -8.67 -13.53 -6.03
C GLN A 225 -9.27 -14.39 -4.90
N ASN A 226 -8.44 -15.21 -4.23
CA ASN A 226 -8.88 -16.15 -3.19
C ASN A 226 -8.47 -15.70 -1.77
N SER A 227 -7.93 -14.50 -1.62
CA SER A 227 -7.44 -14.01 -0.33
C SER A 227 -8.40 -12.97 0.27
N GLU A 228 -8.28 -12.73 1.59
CA GLU A 228 -8.99 -11.62 2.23
C GLU A 228 -8.63 -10.32 1.49
N PRO A 229 -9.62 -9.53 1.04
CA PRO A 229 -9.34 -8.34 0.25
C PRO A 229 -8.77 -7.22 1.15
N TYR A 230 -8.00 -6.33 0.52
CA TYR A 230 -7.52 -5.09 1.15
C TYR A 230 -6.60 -5.30 2.35
N GLN A 231 -5.78 -6.35 2.34
CA GLN A 231 -4.70 -6.47 3.31
C GLN A 231 -3.73 -5.31 3.09
N GLN A 232 -3.65 -4.42 4.07
CA GLN A 232 -3.01 -3.12 3.92
C GLN A 232 -1.53 -3.21 4.29
N LEU A 233 -0.67 -2.78 3.37
CA LEU A 233 0.74 -2.52 3.60
C LEU A 233 0.92 -1.03 3.92
N SER A 234 1.63 -0.71 5.00
CA SER A 234 1.96 0.68 5.34
C SER A 234 3.40 0.75 5.83
N LEU A 235 4.21 1.53 5.13
CA LEU A 235 5.65 1.59 5.26
C LEU A 235 6.12 3.03 5.32
N SER A 236 7.14 3.28 6.14
CA SER A 236 7.83 4.56 6.25
C SER A 236 9.29 4.39 5.84
N HIS A 237 9.83 5.37 5.11
CA HIS A 237 11.25 5.38 4.76
C HIS A 237 12.11 5.44 6.03
N VAL A 238 13.14 4.61 6.09
CA VAL A 238 14.14 4.61 7.15
C VAL A 238 15.39 5.27 6.58
N PRO A 239 15.72 6.51 6.99
CA PRO A 239 16.92 7.19 6.52
C PRO A 239 18.17 6.40 6.92
N GLN A 240 19.05 6.11 5.96
CA GLN A 240 20.34 5.51 6.27
C GLN A 240 21.22 6.52 7.02
N GLN A 241 21.89 6.10 8.09
CA GLN A 241 22.89 6.90 8.82
C GLN A 241 24.28 6.90 8.16
N GLY A 242 24.44 6.32 6.96
CA GLY A 242 25.67 6.34 6.18
C GLY A 242 25.47 5.71 4.81
N THR A 243 26.16 6.23 3.78
CA THR A 243 26.09 5.74 2.40
C THR A 243 27.16 4.67 2.16
N SER A 244 26.78 3.45 1.82
CA SER A 244 27.67 2.46 1.20
C SER A 244 27.23 2.19 -0.22
N SER A 245 27.94 2.76 -1.20
CA SER A 245 27.80 2.39 -2.60
C SER A 245 28.70 1.20 -2.90
N PHE A 246 28.15 0.12 -3.45
CA PHE A 246 28.92 -0.96 -4.05
C PHE A 246 28.63 -0.98 -5.55
N GLU A 247 29.69 -1.16 -6.34
CA GLU A 247 29.66 -1.20 -7.81
C GLU A 247 30.11 -2.59 -8.25
N PHE A 248 29.36 -3.22 -9.15
CA PHE A 248 29.82 -4.45 -9.79
C PHE A 248 30.73 -4.05 -10.96
N CYS A 249 31.98 -4.52 -10.93
CA CYS A 249 32.97 -4.34 -12.01
C CYS A 249 32.70 -5.28 -13.19
#